data_AF-A0A7J8LU14-F1
#
_entry.id   AF-A0A7J8LU14-F1
#
_cell.length_a   1.000
_cell.length_b   1.000
_cell.length_c   1.000
_cell.angle_alpha   90.00
_cell.angle_beta   90.00
_cell.angle_gamma   90.00
#
_symmetry.space_group_name_H-M   'P 1'
#
loop_
_entity.id
_entity.type
_entity.pdbx_description
1 polymer ?
#
loop_
_entity_poly.entity_id
_entity_poly.type
_entity_poly.pdbx_seq_one_letter_code
_entity_poly.pdbx_strand_id
1 'polypeptide(L)'
;WDKGFQKVEVECDNALLVELLLFDGGASSSLVELWLLHQALRRKWEIRILHIPRTLNGVADHMTKCADTGSSLIRLFRSPPASIMNLLG
;
A
#
# COMPACT_ATOMS: atom_id res chain seq x y z
N TRP A 1 -7.69 -0.97 11.60
CA TRP A 1 -9.04 -0.42 11.39
C TRP A 1 -9.69 -0.02 12.71
N ASP A 2 -9.59 -0.83 13.78
CA ASP A 2 -10.19 -0.54 15.11
C ASP A 2 -9.45 0.48 15.99
N LYS A 3 -8.44 1.16 15.45
CA LYS A 3 -7.66 2.17 16.18
C LYS A 3 -8.21 3.60 16.03
N GLY A 4 -9.37 3.76 15.36
CA GLY A 4 -10.05 5.06 15.21
C GLY A 4 -9.47 5.98 14.13
N PHE A 5 -8.54 5.51 13.29
CA PHE A 5 -8.04 6.31 12.17
C PHE A 5 -9.16 6.61 11.17
N GLN A 6 -9.25 7.88 10.75
CA GLN A 6 -10.24 8.36 9.78
C GLN A 6 -9.59 8.94 8.52
N LYS A 7 -8.26 9.10 8.53
CA LYS A 7 -7.47 9.60 7.42
C LYS A 7 -6.30 8.66 7.18
N VAL A 8 -6.06 8.33 5.92
CA VAL A 8 -4.94 7.47 5.49
C VAL A 8 -4.30 8.08 4.26
N GLU A 9 -2.98 8.25 4.31
CA GLU A 9 -2.19 8.58 3.13
C GLU A 9 -1.44 7.32 2.68
N VAL A 10 -1.54 6.99 1.40
CA VAL A 10 -0.90 5.84 0.77
C VAL A 10 0.08 6.35 -0.26
N GLU A 11 1.37 6.10 -0.02
CA GLU A 11 2.44 6.40 -0.96
C GLU A 11 2.81 5.13 -1.73
N CYS A 12 2.94 5.26 -3.06
CA CYS A 12 3.24 4.13 -3.93
C CYS A 12 4.20 4.54 -5.03
N ASP A 13 5.20 3.71 -5.33
CA ASP A 13 6.14 3.95 -6.44
C ASP A 13 5.64 3.44 -7.80
N ASN A 14 4.51 2.73 -7.83
CA ASN A 14 3.88 2.25 -9.05
C ASN A 14 2.86 3.28 -9.58
N ALA A 15 3.29 4.10 -10.54
CA ALA A 15 2.47 5.14 -11.14
C ALA A 15 1.18 4.60 -11.77
N LEU A 16 1.26 3.47 -12.49
CA LEU A 16 0.09 2.85 -13.13
C LEU A 16 -0.95 2.42 -12.10
N LEU A 17 -0.53 1.84 -10.98
CA LEU A 17 -1.45 1.46 -9.91
C LEU A 17 -2.12 2.68 -9.28
N VAL A 18 -1.37 3.77 -9.04
CA VAL A 18 -1.94 5.02 -8.51
C VAL A 18 -2.97 5.59 -9.47
N GLU A 19 -2.66 5.65 -10.77
CA GLU A 19 -3.60 6.11 -11.80
C GLU A 19 -4.87 5.25 -11.82
N LEU A 20 -4.73 3.93 -11.80
CA LEU A 20 -5.88 3.01 -11.76
C LEU A 20 -6.75 3.19 -10.52
N LEU A 21 -6.14 3.43 -9.35
CA LEU A 21 -6.89 3.63 -8.11
C LEU A 21 -7.62 4.97 -8.05
N LEU A 22 -7.04 6.02 -8.65
CA LEU A 22 -7.63 7.35 -8.72
C LEU A 22 -8.69 7.46 -9.83
N PHE A 23 -8.61 6.62 -10.85
CA PHE A 23 -9.57 6.59 -11.93
C PHE A 23 -10.85 5.87 -11.48
N ASP A 24 -11.89 6.62 -11.09
CA ASP A 24 -13.21 6.10 -10.71
C ASP A 24 -14.04 5.59 -11.90
N GLY A 25 -13.43 5.48 -13.08
CA GLY A 25 -14.10 5.08 -14.31
C GLY A 25 -14.40 3.60 -14.36
N GLY A 26 -15.37 3.15 -13.56
CA GLY A 26 -16.20 1.96 -13.77
C GLY A 26 -15.47 0.69 -14.17
N ALA A 27 -14.17 0.56 -13.85
CA ALA A 27 -13.36 -0.53 -14.32
C ALA A 27 -13.84 -1.77 -13.60
N SER A 28 -14.67 -2.55 -14.30
CA SER A 28 -14.69 -4.00 -14.21
C SER A 28 -13.28 -4.50 -14.53
N SER A 29 -12.30 -4.18 -13.67
CA SER A 29 -11.01 -4.83 -13.74
C SER A 29 -11.27 -6.30 -13.45
N SER A 30 -10.84 -7.19 -14.33
CA SER A 30 -10.84 -8.63 -14.07
C SER A 30 -9.99 -8.99 -12.84
N LEU A 31 -9.19 -8.04 -12.34
CA LEU A 31 -8.42 -8.14 -11.10
C LEU A 31 -9.32 -7.88 -9.90
N VAL A 32 -9.63 -8.94 -9.17
CA VAL A 32 -10.42 -8.92 -7.94
C VAL A 32 -9.80 -7.98 -6.90
N GLU A 33 -8.47 -7.91 -6.85
CA GLU A 33 -7.71 -7.09 -5.93
C GLU A 33 -7.98 -5.59 -6.14
N LEU A 34 -8.01 -5.12 -7.39
CA LEU A 34 -8.25 -3.72 -7.69
C LEU A 34 -9.70 -3.32 -7.35
N TRP A 35 -10.65 -4.21 -7.61
CA TRP A 35 -12.04 -4.00 -7.19
C TRP A 35 -12.17 -3.90 -5.66
N LEU A 36 -11.49 -4.78 -4.91
CA LEU A 36 -11.46 -4.71 -3.44
C LEU A 36 -10.83 -3.41 -2.93
N LEU A 37 -9.78 -2.93 -3.59
CA LEU A 37 -9.15 -1.65 -3.26
C LEU A 37 -10.12 -0.49 -3.50
N HIS A 38 -10.83 -0.42 -4.62
CA HIS A 38 -11.85 0.62 -4.84
C HIS A 38 -12.96 0.57 -3.78
N GLN A 39 -13.41 -0.61 -3.35
CA GLN A 39 -14.37 -0.74 -2.25
C GLN A 39 -13.80 -0.20 -0.93
N ALA A 40 -12.51 -0.42 -0.66
CA ALA A 40 -11.84 0.13 0.51
C ALA A 40 -11.72 1.67 0.44
N LEU A 41 -11.44 2.22 -0.75
CA LEU A 41 -11.35 3.66 -0.99
C LEU A 41 -12.68 4.39 -0.79
N ARG A 42 -13.82 3.72 -1.05
CA ARG A 42 -15.17 4.27 -0.89
C ARG A 42 -15.69 4.26 0.56
N ARG A 43 -14.91 3.78 1.52
CA ARG A 43 -15.29 3.85 2.95
C ARG A 43 -15.30 5.31 3.43
N LYS A 44 -15.89 5.57 4.61
CA LYS A 44 -15.98 6.92 5.23
C LYS A 44 -14.63 7.49 5.69
N TRP A 45 -13.53 7.09 5.08
CA TRP A 45 -12.19 7.55 5.41
C TRP A 45 -11.73 8.56 4.37
N GLU A 46 -11.00 9.58 4.80
CA GLU A 46 -10.26 10.45 3.89
C GLU A 46 -9.01 9.69 3.45
N ILE A 47 -9.07 9.05 2.27
CA ILE A 47 -7.93 8.31 1.72
C ILE A 47 -7.29 9.15 0.62
N ARG A 48 -6.00 9.42 0.77
CA ARG A 48 -5.18 10.12 -0.22
C ARG A 48 -4.15 9.15 -0.76
N ILE A 49 -4.08 9.02 -2.08
CA ILE A 49 -3.09 8.17 -2.75
C ILE A 49 -2.12 9.07 -3.50
N LEU A 50 -0.83 8.82 -3.31
CA LEU A 50 0.26 9.62 -3.86
C LEU A 50 1.25 8.72 -4.58
N HIS A 51 1.64 9.12 -5.79
CA HIS A 51 2.80 8.54 -6.43
C HIS A 51 4.08 9.15 -5.85
N ILE A 52 5.06 8.32 -5.52
CA ILE A 52 6.39 8.75 -5.05
C ILE A 52 7.50 8.11 -5.90
N PRO A 53 8.68 8.74 -6.03
CA PRO A 53 9.84 8.08 -6.61
C PRO A 53 10.23 6.82 -5.83
N ARG A 54 10.65 5.76 -6.54
CA ARG A 54 11.13 4.50 -5.94
C ARG A 54 12.23 4.68 -4.89
N THR A 55 13.08 5.69 -5.07
CA THR A 55 14.14 6.03 -4.12
C THR A 55 13.62 6.46 -2.75
N LEU A 56 12.40 6.99 -2.68
CA LEU A 56 11.73 7.35 -1.43
C LEU A 56 10.94 6.17 -0.83
N ASN A 57 10.63 5.14 -1.62
CA ASN A 57 9.88 3.95 -1.18
C ASN A 57 10.79 2.84 -0.61
N GLY A 58 11.98 3.19 -0.11
CA GLY A 58 13.02 2.24 0.28
C GLY A 58 12.61 1.30 1.42
N VAL A 59 11.79 1.79 2.37
CA VAL A 59 11.25 0.97 3.47
C VAL A 59 10.33 -0.13 2.93
N ALA A 60 9.39 0.20 2.04
CA ALA A 60 8.45 -0.79 1.49
C ALA A 60 9.13 -1.81 0.59
N ASP A 61 10.12 -1.38 -0.21
CA ASP A 61 10.94 -2.28 -1.03
C ASP A 61 11.72 -3.27 -0.15
N HIS A 62 12.32 -2.78 0.94
CA HIS A 62 13.01 -3.63 1.90
C HIS A 62 12.06 -4.58 2.64
N MET A 63 10.86 -4.11 3.03
CA MET A 63 9.83 -4.96 3.64
C MET A 63 9.42 -6.10 2.71
N THR A 64 9.27 -5.82 1.41
CA THR A 64 8.94 -6.82 0.40
C THR A 64 10.01 -7.90 0.34
N LYS A 65 11.29 -7.50 0.30
CA LYS A 65 12.43 -8.44 0.33
C LYS A 65 12.48 -9.28 1.62
N CYS A 66 12.11 -8.70 2.77
CA CYS A 66 12.02 -9.45 4.03
C CYS A 66 10.84 -10.43 4.06
N ALA A 67 9.77 -10.14 3.31
CA ALA A 67 8.58 -10.98 3.23
C ALA A 67 8.75 -12.14 2.23
N ASP A 68 9.67 -12.02 1.27
CA ASP A 68 9.87 -12.91 0.11
C ASP A 68 10.45 -14.30 0.48
N THR A 69 9.68 -15.03 1.30
CA THR A 69 9.93 -16.41 1.71
C THR A 69 8.93 -17.38 1.05
N GLY A 70 8.31 -16.96 -0.07
CA GLY A 70 7.47 -17.83 -0.90
C GLY A 70 6.01 -18.00 -0.44
N SER A 71 5.52 -17.23 0.53
CA SER A 71 4.10 -17.26 0.94
C SER A 71 3.36 -15.99 0.50
N SER A 72 2.22 -16.14 -0.16
CA SER A 72 1.27 -15.06 -0.49
C SER A 72 0.48 -14.53 0.72
N LEU A 73 0.88 -14.87 1.94
CA LEU A 73 0.20 -14.49 3.17
C LEU A 73 0.63 -13.10 3.64
N ILE A 74 -0.31 -12.35 4.20
CA ILE A 74 -0.02 -11.07 4.89
C ILE A 74 0.90 -11.35 6.07
N ARG A 75 2.12 -10.82 6.01
CA ARG A 75 3.09 -10.92 7.10
C ARG A 75 3.01 -9.71 8.01
N LEU A 76 2.52 -9.91 9.23
CA LEU A 76 2.47 -8.88 10.25
C LEU A 76 3.78 -8.86 11.05
N PHE A 77 4.53 -7.77 10.95
CA PHE A 77 5.69 -7.51 11.78
C PHE A 77 5.25 -6.76 13.05
N ARG A 78 5.35 -7.40 14.22
CA ARG A 78 5.03 -6.75 15.51
C ARG A 78 6.06 -5.70 15.94
N SER A 79 7.28 -5.84 15.43
CA SER A 79 8.38 -4.90 15.58
C SER A 79 9.07 -4.74 14.22
N PRO A 80 9.59 -3.55 13.87
CA PRO A 80 10.31 -3.35 12.62
C PRO A 80 11.54 -4.27 12.56
N PRO A 81 11.80 -4.95 11.43
CA PRO A 81 13.06 -5.65 11.20
C PRO A 81 14.26 -4.73 11.43
N ALA A 82 15.32 -5.24 12.08
CA ALA A 82 16.51 -4.44 12.37
C ALA A 82 17.13 -3.80 11.12
N SER A 83 17.06 -4.48 9.98
CA SER A 83 17.51 -3.99 8.67
C SER A 83 16.77 -2.74 8.18
N ILE A 84 15.56 -2.49 8.69
CA ILE A 84 14.72 -1.35 8.31
C ILE A 84 14.93 -0.15 9.23
N MET A 85 15.43 -0.36 10.44
CA MET A 85 15.74 0.73 11.36
C MET A 85 16.71 1.75 10.74
N ASN A 86 17.67 1.28 9.94
CA ASN A 86 18.63 2.14 9.23
C ASN A 86 17.99 2.98 8.10
N LEU A 87 16.76 2.66 7.69
CA LEU A 87 16.00 3.39 6.68
C LEU A 87 15.04 4.41 7.28
N LEU A 88 14.84 4.40 8.61
CA LEU A 88 13.85 5.23 9.30
C LEU A 88 14.37 6.59 9.78
N GLY A 89 15.70 6.81 9.75
CA GLY A 89 16.32 8.07 10.18
C GLY A 89 16.42 8.22 11.69
#